data_AF-A0A7W7VAU2-F1
#
_entry.id   AF-A0A7W7VAU2-F1
#
_cell.length_a   1.000
_cell.length_b   1.000
_cell.length_c   1.000
_cell.angle_alpha   90.00
_cell.angle_beta   90.00
_cell.angle_gamma   90.00
#
_symmetry.space_group_name_H-M   'P 1'
#
loop_
_entity.id
_entity.type
_entity.pdbx_description
1 polymer ?
#
loop_
_entity_poly.entity_id
_entity_poly.type
_entity_poly.pdbx_seq_one_letter_code
_entity_poly.pdbx_strand_id
1 'polypeptide(L)'
;MTTALLVSPNNVTANCMARAVDLIRPRIQATRPEHVIFNVGTQINGTPHLGTSLVQTAAFLLAQAVRRAFGIDATVRFGALDNAPYEIRLDPETHHAYQTTYFHALGADGVADMIGKYYHAFFDSLADATGIDYEVHTYTDQQADPAYRLGFLATLERLEQIRWALAPSHGIVHVRLPCPTCGWAEKRAERTRLEIHGSGGAEFSAVCTDHGRYTVLVTPDRPDPYIDLATLYRNLVKERLPSPPRILNVMVKGGDWAYGCQLVDEAFAALPGPPAPPRIFTPMVLTDTGAKLSKSLIREGTVPPPPGARPWMLDATAWDGSIDDYVDAMVWLVGDVMLADPKHFYRSYTTQEIDRLMTRHTAAPAQPRARHMNLYRRYFDLVASGRKKIEVRVQYANLRNLTAGQHIKFACGKDECLVRVTRVARYSSFEEMLDTEGPENVNPDSPREQQLTNIRRIYGPEKEALGVLAIEIERVTS
;
A
#
# COMPACT_ATOMS: atom_id res chain seq x y z
N MET A 1 -13.81 -34.79 -13.07
CA MET A 1 -12.78 -33.81 -13.50
C MET A 1 -13.20 -32.46 -12.96
N THR A 2 -12.52 -31.94 -11.94
CA THR A 2 -12.76 -30.58 -11.44
C THR A 2 -12.34 -29.60 -12.53
N THR A 3 -13.29 -28.84 -13.08
CA THR A 3 -13.01 -27.80 -14.05
C THR A 3 -12.09 -26.77 -13.40
N ALA A 4 -10.90 -26.53 -13.98
CA ALA A 4 -9.97 -25.55 -13.43
C ALA A 4 -10.65 -24.18 -13.27
N LEU A 5 -10.45 -23.53 -12.13
CA LEU A 5 -11.09 -22.24 -11.82
C LEU A 5 -10.72 -21.15 -12.83
N LEU A 6 -9.48 -21.22 -13.33
CA LEU A 6 -8.89 -20.34 -14.32
C LEU A 6 -8.16 -21.12 -15.42
N VAL A 7 -8.13 -20.54 -16.62
CA VAL A 7 -7.22 -20.96 -17.70
C VAL A 7 -5.93 -20.15 -17.57
N SER A 8 -4.78 -20.83 -17.43
CA SER A 8 -3.48 -20.17 -17.31
C SER A 8 -2.96 -19.71 -18.69
N PRO A 9 -2.73 -18.42 -18.91
CA PRO A 9 -2.18 -17.94 -20.17
C PRO A 9 -0.68 -18.26 -20.29
N ASN A 10 -0.16 -18.26 -21.53
CA ASN A 10 1.28 -18.21 -21.72
C ASN A 10 1.80 -16.80 -21.41
N ASN A 11 2.82 -16.69 -20.57
CA ASN A 11 3.40 -15.40 -20.18
C ASN A 11 4.91 -15.57 -19.94
N VAL A 12 5.71 -14.74 -20.63
CA VAL A 12 7.19 -14.81 -20.59
C VAL A 12 7.72 -14.67 -19.16
N THR A 13 7.31 -13.62 -18.45
CA THR A 13 7.76 -13.35 -17.08
C THR A 13 7.34 -14.48 -16.14
N ALA A 14 6.07 -14.90 -16.22
CA ALA A 14 5.51 -15.94 -15.37
C ALA A 14 6.22 -17.30 -15.57
N ASN A 15 6.62 -17.62 -16.80
CA ASN A 15 7.35 -18.85 -17.11
C ASN A 15 8.75 -18.90 -16.48
N CYS A 16 9.31 -17.76 -16.07
CA CYS A 16 10.61 -17.68 -15.40
C CYS A 16 10.51 -17.73 -13.87
N MET A 17 9.31 -17.88 -13.30
CA MET A 17 9.09 -17.77 -11.85
C MET A 17 8.24 -18.91 -11.31
N ALA A 18 8.56 -19.34 -10.09
CA ALA A 18 7.71 -20.29 -9.35
C ALA A 18 6.58 -19.57 -8.60
N ARG A 19 6.83 -18.36 -8.10
CA ARG A 19 5.85 -17.51 -7.39
C ARG A 19 5.94 -16.08 -7.88
N ALA A 20 4.85 -15.33 -7.82
CA ALA A 20 4.83 -13.94 -8.30
C ALA A 20 5.85 -13.04 -7.56
N VAL A 21 6.07 -13.31 -6.26
CA VAL A 21 7.04 -12.59 -5.42
C VAL A 21 8.50 -12.86 -5.83
N ASP A 22 8.79 -13.91 -6.61
CA ASP A 22 10.17 -14.18 -7.06
C ASP A 22 10.69 -13.10 -8.03
N LEU A 23 9.83 -12.20 -8.54
CA LEU A 23 10.24 -11.05 -9.36
C LEU A 23 11.27 -10.15 -8.65
N ILE A 24 11.18 -10.03 -7.33
CA ILE A 24 12.10 -9.19 -6.54
C ILE A 24 13.30 -9.96 -5.98
N ARG A 25 13.36 -11.29 -6.19
CA ARG A 25 14.44 -12.16 -5.71
C ARG A 25 15.83 -11.67 -6.15
N PRO A 26 16.08 -11.26 -7.41
CA PRO A 26 17.41 -10.80 -7.81
C PRO A 26 17.88 -9.62 -6.96
N ARG A 27 16.97 -8.69 -6.63
CA ARG A 27 17.30 -7.51 -5.82
C ARG A 27 17.54 -7.89 -4.36
N ILE A 28 16.74 -8.79 -3.79
CA ILE A 28 16.97 -9.36 -2.46
C ILE A 28 18.35 -10.02 -2.35
N GLN A 29 18.75 -10.81 -3.34
CA GLN A 29 20.06 -11.49 -3.34
C GLN A 29 21.22 -10.50 -3.43
N ALA A 30 21.06 -9.44 -4.25
CA ALA A 30 22.09 -8.42 -4.43
C ALA A 30 22.27 -7.52 -3.20
N THR A 31 21.17 -7.11 -2.55
CA THR A 31 21.22 -6.08 -1.48
C THR A 31 21.10 -6.65 -0.07
N ARG A 32 20.66 -7.91 0.09
CA ARG A 32 20.46 -8.60 1.38
C ARG A 32 19.74 -7.72 2.42
N PRO A 33 18.53 -7.22 2.09
CA PRO A 33 17.81 -6.34 2.99
C PRO A 33 17.36 -7.08 4.24
N GLU A 34 17.27 -6.37 5.36
CA GLU A 34 16.61 -6.85 6.59
C GLU A 34 15.11 -6.53 6.58
N HIS A 35 14.70 -5.54 5.78
CA HIS A 35 13.31 -5.10 5.68
C HIS A 35 12.92 -4.75 4.24
N VAL A 36 11.68 -5.08 3.86
CA VAL A 36 11.11 -4.72 2.54
C VAL A 36 9.89 -3.83 2.70
N ILE A 37 9.87 -2.67 2.04
CA ILE A 37 8.72 -1.76 2.04
C ILE A 37 8.03 -1.83 0.69
N PHE A 38 6.77 -2.27 0.69
CA PHE A 38 5.90 -2.28 -0.49
C PHE A 38 5.17 -0.93 -0.59
N ASN A 39 5.62 -0.10 -1.53
CA ASN A 39 5.09 1.24 -1.75
C ASN A 39 3.95 1.19 -2.77
N VAL A 40 2.74 1.57 -2.35
CA VAL A 40 1.55 1.67 -3.18
C VAL A 40 1.00 3.09 -3.11
N GLY A 41 0.62 3.69 -4.23
CA GLY A 41 0.12 5.07 -4.25
C GLY A 41 -1.16 5.22 -5.06
N THR A 42 -2.05 6.10 -4.63
CA THR A 42 -3.33 6.36 -5.31
C THR A 42 -3.72 7.82 -5.18
N GLN A 43 -4.34 8.38 -6.22
CA GLN A 43 -4.99 9.68 -6.14
C GLN A 43 -6.24 9.58 -5.29
N ILE A 44 -6.35 10.40 -4.25
CA ILE A 44 -7.49 10.39 -3.32
C ILE A 44 -8.69 11.17 -3.87
N ASN A 45 -9.07 10.95 -5.13
CA ASN A 45 -10.10 11.75 -5.81
C ASN A 45 -11.54 11.22 -5.66
N GLY A 46 -11.81 10.52 -4.56
CA GLY A 46 -13.09 9.92 -4.24
C GLY A 46 -12.96 8.50 -3.72
N THR A 47 -14.04 7.72 -3.84
CA THR A 47 -14.06 6.33 -3.38
C THR A 47 -13.02 5.49 -4.15
N PRO A 48 -12.47 4.41 -3.58
CA PRO A 48 -11.68 3.43 -4.32
C PRO A 48 -12.57 2.61 -5.27
N HIS A 49 -12.07 2.30 -6.46
CA HIS A 49 -12.70 1.30 -7.35
C HIS A 49 -11.95 -0.03 -7.24
N LEU A 50 -12.51 -1.11 -7.79
CA LEU A 50 -11.94 -2.46 -7.69
C LEU A 50 -10.46 -2.55 -8.09
N GLY A 51 -10.04 -1.82 -9.13
CA GLY A 51 -8.64 -1.78 -9.54
C GLY A 51 -7.72 -1.23 -8.44
N THR A 52 -8.16 -0.19 -7.73
CA THR A 52 -7.45 0.35 -6.56
C THR A 52 -7.37 -0.68 -5.44
N SER A 53 -8.51 -1.27 -5.05
CA SER A 53 -8.57 -2.28 -3.99
C SER A 53 -7.70 -3.49 -4.31
N LEU A 54 -7.63 -3.91 -5.57
CA LEU A 54 -6.79 -5.01 -6.04
C LEU A 54 -5.30 -4.70 -5.86
N VAL A 55 -4.83 -3.53 -6.30
CA VAL A 55 -3.43 -3.14 -6.16
C VAL A 55 -3.03 -3.07 -4.69
N GLN A 56 -3.89 -2.50 -3.86
CA GLN A 56 -3.68 -2.38 -2.42
C GLN A 56 -3.63 -3.75 -1.74
N THR A 57 -4.61 -4.62 -2.01
CA THR A 57 -4.63 -6.00 -1.50
C THR A 57 -3.39 -6.78 -1.93
N ALA A 58 -2.98 -6.64 -3.19
CA ALA A 58 -1.78 -7.28 -3.71
C ALA A 58 -0.52 -6.82 -2.96
N ALA A 59 -0.40 -5.55 -2.58
CA ALA A 59 0.74 -5.06 -1.80
C ALA A 59 0.87 -5.78 -0.45
N PHE A 60 -0.24 -5.93 0.30
CA PHE A 60 -0.25 -6.67 1.58
C PHE A 60 0.08 -8.15 1.38
N LEU A 61 -0.51 -8.79 0.37
CA LEU A 61 -0.26 -10.22 0.11
C LEU A 61 1.16 -10.50 -0.41
N LEU A 62 1.74 -9.60 -1.20
CA LEU A 62 3.13 -9.69 -1.63
C LEU A 62 4.10 -9.49 -0.45
N ALA A 63 3.79 -8.56 0.45
CA ALA A 63 4.56 -8.39 1.69
C ALA A 63 4.49 -9.64 2.58
N GLN A 64 3.31 -10.24 2.73
CA GLN A 64 3.15 -11.52 3.41
C GLN A 64 3.94 -12.65 2.71
N ALA A 65 3.88 -12.69 1.39
CA ALA A 65 4.63 -13.67 0.60
C ALA A 65 6.15 -13.50 0.78
N VAL A 66 6.65 -12.27 0.93
CA VAL A 66 8.08 -12.04 1.21
C VAL A 66 8.49 -12.62 2.55
N ARG A 67 7.74 -12.32 3.62
CA ARG A 67 8.00 -12.87 4.96
C ARG A 67 8.05 -14.40 4.92
N ARG A 68 7.09 -15.03 4.23
CA ARG A 68 7.01 -16.50 4.11
C ARG A 68 8.12 -17.10 3.24
N ALA A 69 8.43 -16.48 2.11
CA ALA A 69 9.33 -17.04 1.10
C ALA A 69 10.81 -16.77 1.36
N PHE A 70 11.13 -15.68 2.06
CA PHE A 70 12.50 -15.21 2.25
C PHE A 70 12.88 -15.00 3.73
N GLY A 71 11.91 -15.03 4.66
CA GLY A 71 12.18 -14.77 6.08
C GLY A 71 12.60 -13.33 6.39
N ILE A 72 12.26 -12.38 5.50
CA ILE A 72 12.59 -10.96 5.63
C ILE A 72 11.34 -10.21 6.09
N ASP A 73 11.49 -9.28 7.04
CA ASP A 73 10.37 -8.48 7.50
C ASP A 73 9.85 -7.54 6.38
N ALA A 74 8.56 -7.19 6.43
CA ALA A 74 7.92 -6.38 5.41
C ALA A 74 6.77 -5.53 5.93
N THR A 75 6.65 -4.31 5.38
CA THR A 75 5.54 -3.38 5.62
C THR A 75 4.99 -2.83 4.31
N VAL A 76 3.75 -2.34 4.36
CA VAL A 76 3.14 -1.60 3.25
C VAL A 76 3.22 -0.10 3.54
N ARG A 77 3.61 0.71 2.55
CA ARG A 77 3.53 2.17 2.64
C ARG A 77 2.55 2.68 1.60
N PHE A 78 1.45 3.27 2.07
CA PHE A 78 0.46 3.90 1.22
C PHE A 78 0.75 5.39 1.04
N GLY A 79 0.93 5.80 -0.21
CA GLY A 79 1.05 7.20 -0.62
C GLY A 79 -0.28 7.76 -1.11
N ALA A 80 -0.94 8.56 -0.27
CA ALA A 80 -2.15 9.31 -0.61
C ALA A 80 -1.78 10.53 -1.46
N LEU A 81 -2.07 10.50 -2.76
CA LEU A 81 -1.69 11.59 -3.68
C LEU A 81 -2.73 12.71 -3.63
N ASP A 82 -2.64 13.56 -2.62
CA ASP A 82 -3.43 14.78 -2.41
C ASP A 82 -3.02 15.93 -3.36
N ASN A 83 -1.98 15.74 -4.19
CA ASN A 83 -1.74 16.54 -5.39
C ASN A 83 -2.61 16.17 -6.59
N ALA A 84 -3.59 15.28 -6.43
CA ALA A 84 -4.60 15.05 -7.45
C ALA A 84 -5.30 16.38 -7.82
N PRO A 85 -5.61 16.64 -9.10
CA PRO A 85 -6.39 17.81 -9.49
C PRO A 85 -7.77 17.78 -8.83
N TYR A 86 -8.19 18.89 -8.21
CA TYR A 86 -9.50 19.07 -7.59
C TYR A 86 -10.42 19.86 -8.53
N GLU A 87 -10.13 21.14 -8.73
CA GLU A 87 -10.85 22.01 -9.66
C GLU A 87 -9.95 22.38 -10.83
N ILE A 88 -10.54 22.52 -12.02
CA ILE A 88 -9.85 23.00 -13.23
C ILE A 88 -10.67 24.13 -13.84
N ARG A 89 -10.01 25.25 -14.15
CA ARG A 89 -10.62 26.41 -14.82
C ARG A 89 -9.79 26.79 -16.04
N LEU A 90 -10.44 27.37 -17.03
CA LEU A 90 -9.75 27.97 -18.18
C LEU A 90 -9.68 29.48 -17.95
N ASP A 91 -8.51 30.05 -18.18
CA ASP A 91 -8.35 31.50 -18.32
C ASP A 91 -9.19 31.97 -19.53
N PRO A 92 -10.15 32.91 -19.35
CA PRO A 92 -11.01 33.36 -20.42
C PRO A 92 -10.28 34.08 -21.55
N GLU A 93 -9.11 34.67 -21.29
CA GLU A 93 -8.35 35.42 -22.30
C GLU A 93 -7.34 34.52 -23.02
N THR A 94 -6.59 33.73 -22.25
CA THR A 94 -5.47 32.95 -22.81
C THR A 94 -5.80 31.48 -23.06
N HIS A 95 -6.97 31.00 -22.60
CA HIS A 95 -7.41 29.61 -22.65
C HIS A 95 -6.47 28.59 -21.97
N HIS A 96 -5.46 29.05 -21.22
CA HIS A 96 -4.63 28.15 -20.42
C HIS A 96 -5.47 27.56 -19.30
N ALA A 97 -5.28 26.26 -19.05
CA ALA A 97 -5.93 25.57 -17.96
C ALA A 97 -5.16 25.78 -16.65
N TYR A 98 -5.88 26.10 -15.59
CA TYR A 98 -5.40 26.24 -14.23
C TYR A 98 -6.07 25.20 -13.33
N GLN A 99 -5.37 24.73 -12.30
CA GLN A 99 -5.91 23.77 -11.35
C GLN A 99 -5.55 24.08 -9.90
N THR A 100 -6.41 23.64 -9.00
CA THR A 100 -6.09 23.43 -7.57
C THR A 100 -5.89 21.94 -7.30
N THR A 101 -5.18 21.61 -6.22
CA THR A 101 -5.08 20.23 -5.75
C THR A 101 -6.07 19.94 -4.62
N TYR A 102 -6.29 18.66 -4.30
CA TYR A 102 -7.10 18.28 -3.13
C TYR A 102 -6.55 18.90 -1.83
N PHE A 103 -5.22 18.95 -1.67
CA PHE A 103 -4.61 19.63 -0.53
C PHE A 103 -4.99 21.12 -0.45
N HIS A 104 -4.90 21.87 -1.55
CA HIS A 104 -5.25 23.30 -1.55
C HIS A 104 -6.76 23.54 -1.37
N ALA A 105 -7.60 22.62 -1.85
CA ALA A 105 -9.05 22.75 -1.75
C ALA A 105 -9.61 22.37 -0.38
N LEU A 106 -9.01 21.37 0.28
CA LEU A 106 -9.56 20.77 1.50
C LEU A 106 -8.71 21.03 2.75
N GLY A 107 -7.45 21.45 2.58
CA GLY A 107 -6.47 21.51 3.66
C GLY A 107 -6.06 20.14 4.20
N ALA A 108 -5.18 20.14 5.19
CA ALA A 108 -4.68 18.91 5.82
C ALA A 108 -5.80 18.09 6.47
N ASP A 109 -6.70 18.74 7.21
CA ASP A 109 -7.80 18.07 7.92
C ASP A 109 -8.78 17.41 6.96
N GLY A 110 -9.18 18.09 5.89
CA GLY A 110 -10.10 17.52 4.90
C GLY A 110 -9.49 16.38 4.10
N VAL A 111 -8.17 16.41 3.86
CA VAL A 111 -7.43 15.27 3.30
C VAL A 111 -7.40 14.09 4.28
N ALA A 112 -7.13 14.34 5.56
CA ALA A 112 -7.12 13.32 6.61
C ALA A 112 -8.50 12.65 6.77
N ASP A 113 -9.58 13.43 6.79
CA ASP A 113 -10.95 12.93 6.84
C ASP A 113 -11.27 12.01 5.65
N MET A 114 -10.82 12.38 4.45
CA MET A 114 -11.01 11.58 3.25
C MET A 114 -10.25 10.25 3.30
N ILE A 115 -9.01 10.29 3.79
CA ILE A 115 -8.19 9.09 3.99
C ILE A 115 -8.87 8.17 5.02
N GLY A 116 -9.28 8.73 6.16
CA GLY A 116 -9.95 7.99 7.23
C GLY A 116 -11.25 7.35 6.77
N LYS A 117 -12.07 8.09 6.03
CA LYS A 117 -13.35 7.62 5.51
C LYS A 117 -13.22 6.47 4.52
N TYR A 118 -12.21 6.50 3.63
CA TYR A 118 -12.17 5.61 2.48
C TYR A 118 -11.10 4.52 2.53
N TYR A 119 -10.08 4.64 3.39
CA TYR A 119 -8.92 3.75 3.35
C TYR A 119 -8.59 3.09 4.69
N HIS A 120 -8.75 3.76 5.83
CA HIS A 120 -8.32 3.19 7.13
C HIS A 120 -9.00 1.85 7.42
N ALA A 121 -10.33 1.77 7.39
CA ALA A 121 -11.04 0.51 7.69
C ALA A 121 -10.63 -0.64 6.75
N PHE A 122 -10.39 -0.34 5.46
CA PHE A 122 -9.94 -1.32 4.48
C PHE A 122 -8.50 -1.80 4.77
N PHE A 123 -7.58 -0.89 5.12
CA PHE A 123 -6.20 -1.24 5.45
C PHE A 123 -6.03 -1.89 6.81
N ASP A 124 -6.78 -1.46 7.82
CA ASP A 124 -6.82 -2.13 9.13
C ASP A 124 -7.27 -3.57 8.96
N SER A 125 -8.30 -3.78 8.14
CA SER A 125 -8.73 -5.12 7.79
C SER A 125 -7.68 -5.87 6.95
N LEU A 126 -7.03 -5.29 5.95
CA LEU A 126 -5.95 -6.00 5.24
C LEU A 126 -4.76 -6.35 6.16
N ALA A 127 -4.40 -5.46 7.09
CA ALA A 127 -3.35 -5.67 8.07
C ALA A 127 -3.69 -6.84 8.99
N ASP A 128 -4.93 -6.88 9.49
CA ASP A 128 -5.44 -7.97 10.31
C ASP A 128 -5.47 -9.31 9.56
N ALA A 129 -5.90 -9.32 8.29
CA ALA A 129 -5.96 -10.52 7.46
C ALA A 129 -4.57 -11.08 7.13
N THR A 130 -3.60 -10.21 6.92
CA THR A 130 -2.27 -10.60 6.41
C THR A 130 -1.18 -10.63 7.47
N GLY A 131 -1.41 -9.98 8.61
CA GLY A 131 -0.42 -9.73 9.66
C GLY A 131 0.65 -8.69 9.27
N ILE A 132 0.43 -7.91 8.21
CA ILE A 132 1.38 -6.92 7.67
C ILE A 132 0.97 -5.52 8.13
N ASP A 133 1.88 -4.80 8.77
CA ASP A 133 1.64 -3.42 9.18
C ASP A 133 1.72 -2.47 7.98
N TYR A 134 1.05 -1.32 8.11
CA TYR A 134 1.07 -0.28 7.09
C TYR A 134 1.30 1.12 7.64
N GLU A 135 1.83 1.99 6.78
CA GLU A 135 1.98 3.42 7.01
C GLU A 135 1.21 4.20 5.94
N VAL A 136 0.66 5.35 6.30
CA VAL A 136 0.04 6.30 5.36
C VAL A 136 0.84 7.59 5.35
N HIS A 137 1.15 8.08 4.15
CA HIS A 137 1.80 9.36 3.93
C HIS A 137 1.07 10.09 2.80
N THR A 138 0.83 11.38 2.93
CA THR A 138 0.31 12.19 1.84
C THR A 138 1.43 12.55 0.85
N TYR A 139 1.07 13.11 -0.31
CA TYR A 139 2.07 13.70 -1.19
C TYR A 139 2.63 14.99 -0.58
N THR A 140 1.80 15.76 0.13
CA THR A 140 2.23 16.90 0.94
C THR A 140 3.33 16.53 1.93
N ASP A 141 3.14 15.46 2.72
CA ASP A 141 4.16 14.97 3.67
C ASP A 141 5.46 14.59 2.93
N GLN A 142 5.33 13.85 1.83
CA GLN A 142 6.49 13.40 1.04
C GLN A 142 7.29 14.58 0.50
N GLN A 143 6.63 15.58 -0.07
CA GLN A 143 7.36 16.71 -0.67
C GLN A 143 7.94 17.65 0.38
N ALA A 144 7.43 17.66 1.61
CA ALA A 144 7.98 18.46 2.70
C ALA A 144 9.32 17.89 3.20
N ASP A 145 9.59 16.60 2.93
CA ASP A 145 10.83 15.93 3.33
C ASP A 145 12.06 16.53 2.60
N PRO A 146 13.12 16.91 3.32
CA PRO A 146 14.36 17.43 2.72
C PRO A 146 14.99 16.49 1.68
N ALA A 147 14.90 15.17 1.86
CA ALA A 147 15.41 14.21 0.89
C ALA A 147 14.61 14.24 -0.42
N TYR A 148 13.31 14.50 -0.36
CA TYR A 148 12.49 14.72 -1.55
C TYR A 148 12.88 16.01 -2.25
N ARG A 149 13.04 17.10 -1.51
CA ARG A 149 13.45 18.41 -2.04
C ARG A 149 14.81 18.33 -2.72
N LEU A 150 15.78 17.72 -2.06
CA LEU A 150 17.12 17.46 -2.62
C LEU A 150 17.03 16.59 -3.87
N GLY A 151 16.24 15.52 -3.83
CA GLY A 151 16.02 14.64 -4.97
C GLY A 151 15.43 15.39 -6.17
N PHE A 152 14.43 16.25 -5.94
CA PHE A 152 13.84 17.12 -6.95
C PHE A 152 14.87 18.10 -7.52
N LEU A 153 15.55 18.88 -6.68
CA LEU A 153 16.55 19.86 -7.10
C LEU A 153 17.66 19.20 -7.93
N ALA A 154 18.15 18.03 -7.52
CA ALA A 154 19.15 17.27 -8.27
C ALA A 154 18.68 16.88 -9.68
N THR A 155 17.38 16.66 -9.90
CA THR A 155 16.87 16.40 -11.26
C THR A 155 16.93 17.62 -12.17
N LEU A 156 16.89 18.85 -11.62
CA LEU A 156 16.94 20.08 -12.40
C LEU A 156 18.32 20.28 -13.05
N GLU A 157 19.40 19.76 -12.45
CA GLU A 157 20.75 19.79 -13.03
C GLU A 157 20.86 19.03 -14.36
N ARG A 158 19.94 18.10 -14.59
CA ARG A 158 19.90 17.23 -15.76
C ARG A 158 18.56 17.29 -16.49
N LEU A 159 17.85 18.42 -16.33
CA LEU A 159 16.50 18.55 -16.82
C LEU A 159 16.41 18.32 -18.33
N GLU A 160 17.37 18.87 -19.09
CA GLU A 160 17.45 18.70 -20.55
C GLU A 160 17.57 17.24 -20.99
N GLN A 161 18.24 16.39 -20.20
CA GLN A 161 18.41 14.97 -20.50
C GLN A 161 17.17 14.14 -20.18
N ILE A 162 16.37 14.54 -19.19
CA ILE A 162 15.20 13.77 -18.73
C ILE A 162 13.88 14.28 -19.30
N ARG A 163 13.81 15.51 -19.81
CA ARG A 163 12.54 16.17 -20.16
C ARG A 163 11.72 15.43 -21.22
N TRP A 164 12.36 14.81 -22.20
CA TRP A 164 11.66 14.09 -23.27
C TRP A 164 11.10 12.76 -22.78
N ALA A 165 11.80 12.10 -21.86
CA ALA A 165 11.25 10.92 -21.20
C ALA A 165 10.04 11.31 -20.32
N LEU A 166 10.13 12.43 -19.60
CA LEU A 166 9.08 12.86 -18.67
C LEU A 166 7.89 13.57 -19.34
N ALA A 167 8.08 14.14 -20.53
CA ALA A 167 7.08 14.88 -21.30
C ALA A 167 7.28 14.64 -22.82
N PRO A 168 7.00 13.43 -23.33
CA PRO A 168 7.40 13.01 -24.68
C PRO A 168 6.79 13.81 -25.83
N SER A 169 5.63 14.45 -25.62
CA SER A 169 4.95 15.20 -26.68
C SER A 169 5.56 16.58 -26.95
N HIS A 170 6.18 17.21 -25.95
CA HIS A 170 6.58 18.62 -26.06
C HIS A 170 7.86 18.99 -25.29
N GLY A 171 8.40 18.10 -24.47
CA GLY A 171 9.62 18.34 -23.68
C GLY A 171 9.44 19.35 -22.55
N ILE A 172 8.22 19.82 -22.27
CA ILE A 172 7.92 20.71 -21.13
C ILE A 172 7.52 19.83 -19.95
N VAL A 173 8.43 19.66 -18.99
CA VAL A 173 8.06 18.97 -17.75
C VAL A 173 7.17 19.87 -16.91
N HIS A 174 6.05 19.35 -16.42
CA HIS A 174 5.17 20.17 -15.61
C HIS A 174 5.65 20.18 -14.16
N VAL A 175 6.33 21.28 -13.79
CA VAL A 175 6.56 21.70 -12.41
C VAL A 175 5.53 22.78 -12.12
N ARG A 176 4.50 22.44 -11.37
CA ARG A 176 3.43 23.37 -11.00
C ARG A 176 3.72 23.90 -9.60
N LEU A 177 3.78 25.23 -9.49
CA LEU A 177 4.07 25.92 -8.24
C LEU A 177 2.85 26.79 -7.92
N PRO A 178 1.94 26.32 -7.06
CA PRO A 178 0.73 27.05 -6.71
C PRO A 178 0.98 28.50 -6.32
N CYS A 179 0.12 29.41 -6.78
CA CYS A 179 0.17 30.81 -6.41
C CYS A 179 0.11 30.95 -4.88
N PRO A 180 1.06 31.65 -4.22
CA PRO A 180 1.07 31.80 -2.77
C PRO A 180 -0.20 32.45 -2.20
N THR A 181 -0.95 33.20 -3.02
CA THR A 181 -2.15 33.91 -2.61
C THR A 181 -3.43 33.07 -2.71
N CYS A 182 -3.58 32.28 -3.78
CA CYS A 182 -4.84 31.56 -4.05
C CYS A 182 -4.71 30.06 -4.32
N GLY A 183 -3.50 29.50 -4.35
CA GLY A 183 -3.29 28.06 -4.52
C GLY A 183 -3.54 27.52 -5.93
N TRP A 184 -3.85 28.37 -6.91
CA TRP A 184 -4.00 27.95 -8.31
C TRP A 184 -2.64 27.84 -9.01
N ALA A 185 -2.47 26.80 -9.84
CA ALA A 185 -1.29 26.62 -10.69
C ALA A 185 -1.70 26.32 -12.13
N GLU A 186 -0.90 26.77 -13.10
CA GLU A 186 -1.11 26.44 -14.52
C GLU A 186 -0.92 24.93 -14.75
N LYS A 187 -1.96 24.25 -15.24
CA LYS A 187 -2.02 22.78 -15.35
C LYS A 187 -0.91 22.17 -16.20
N ARG A 188 -0.50 22.87 -17.27
CA ARG A 188 0.56 22.43 -18.17
C ARG A 188 1.91 23.11 -17.92
N ALA A 189 1.97 24.05 -16.97
CA ALA A 189 3.18 24.78 -16.60
C ALA A 189 3.99 25.33 -17.80
N GLU A 190 3.32 25.68 -18.90
CA GLU A 190 3.92 26.21 -20.13
C GLU A 190 4.60 27.56 -19.89
N ARG A 191 4.13 28.30 -18.88
CA ARG A 191 4.66 29.60 -18.46
C ARG A 191 5.33 29.54 -17.08
N THR A 192 5.66 28.35 -16.58
CA THR A 192 6.56 28.19 -15.44
C THR A 192 7.99 28.06 -15.93
N ARG A 193 8.91 28.89 -15.42
CA ARG A 193 10.32 28.90 -15.85
C ARG A 193 11.23 28.75 -14.66
N LEU A 194 12.27 27.92 -14.82
CA LEU A 194 13.41 27.87 -13.93
C LEU A 194 14.33 29.06 -14.28
N GLU A 195 14.45 30.02 -13.37
CA GLU A 195 15.21 31.25 -13.58
C GLU A 195 16.66 31.08 -13.10
N ILE A 196 16.81 30.59 -11.86
CA ILE A 196 18.12 30.39 -11.22
C ILE A 196 18.14 29.00 -10.60
N HIS A 197 19.25 28.29 -10.80
CA HIS A 197 19.52 27.02 -10.13
C HIS A 197 20.95 26.99 -9.62
N GLY A 198 21.12 26.67 -8.34
CA GLY A 198 22.43 26.56 -7.71
C GLY A 198 22.38 25.80 -6.39
N SER A 199 23.49 25.81 -5.66
CA SER A 199 23.66 25.03 -4.41
C SER A 199 22.65 25.40 -3.31
N GLY A 200 22.06 26.60 -3.35
CA GLY A 200 21.07 27.07 -2.38
C GLY A 200 19.62 26.75 -2.72
N GLY A 201 19.34 26.19 -3.90
CA GLY A 201 17.97 25.92 -4.36
C GLY A 201 17.70 26.33 -5.81
N ALA A 202 16.41 26.39 -6.16
CA ALA A 202 15.93 26.73 -7.49
C ALA A 202 14.85 27.81 -7.41
N GLU A 203 15.08 28.92 -8.09
CA GLU A 203 14.11 30.00 -8.26
C GLU A 203 13.30 29.79 -9.53
N PHE A 204 11.98 29.88 -9.40
CA PHE A 204 11.05 29.73 -10.50
C PHE A 204 10.15 30.95 -10.63
N SER A 205 9.86 31.35 -11.87
CA SER A 205 8.76 32.26 -12.18
C SER A 205 7.55 31.48 -12.69
N ALA A 206 6.34 31.94 -12.32
CA ALA A 206 5.07 31.37 -12.76
C ALA A 206 4.00 32.47 -12.90
N VAL A 207 2.84 32.12 -13.45
CA VAL A 207 1.75 33.06 -13.76
C VAL A 207 0.46 32.57 -13.14
N CYS A 208 -0.18 33.39 -12.32
CA CYS A 208 -1.54 33.21 -11.81
C CYS A 208 -2.51 34.05 -12.65
N THR A 209 -3.69 33.51 -12.96
CA THR A 209 -4.74 34.26 -13.67
C THR A 209 -5.15 35.53 -12.91
N ASP A 210 -5.29 35.44 -11.59
CA ASP A 210 -5.82 36.55 -10.77
C ASP A 210 -4.72 37.46 -10.20
N HIS A 211 -3.54 36.91 -9.92
CA HIS A 211 -2.45 37.62 -9.22
C HIS A 211 -1.24 37.95 -10.11
N GLY A 212 -1.31 37.62 -11.41
CA GLY A 212 -0.24 37.89 -12.36
C GLY A 212 1.02 37.04 -12.13
N ARG A 213 2.17 37.58 -12.53
CA ARG A 213 3.47 36.89 -12.39
C ARG A 213 3.94 36.89 -10.95
N TYR A 214 4.47 35.75 -10.50
CA TYR A 214 5.10 35.60 -9.20
C TYR A 214 6.35 34.72 -9.29
N THR A 215 7.23 34.88 -8.30
CA THR A 215 8.47 34.11 -8.17
C THR A 215 8.42 33.31 -6.88
N VAL A 216 8.94 32.09 -6.92
CA VAL A 216 9.09 31.23 -5.73
C VAL A 216 10.47 30.61 -5.69
N LEU A 217 11.01 30.45 -4.48
CA LEU A 217 12.30 29.82 -4.24
C LEU A 217 12.08 28.45 -3.58
N VAL A 218 12.45 27.39 -4.29
CA VAL A 218 12.46 26.02 -3.77
C VAL A 218 13.82 25.75 -3.14
N THR A 219 13.83 25.40 -1.86
CA THR A 219 15.03 25.08 -1.08
C THR A 219 14.93 23.67 -0.48
N PRO A 220 16.06 23.03 -0.13
CA PRO A 220 16.06 21.69 0.46
C PRO A 220 15.54 21.65 1.90
N ASP A 221 15.66 22.74 2.65
CA ASP A 221 15.41 22.83 4.09
C ASP A 221 14.00 23.34 4.44
N ARG A 222 13.20 23.76 3.46
CA ARG A 222 11.87 24.32 3.69
C ARG A 222 10.76 23.50 3.03
N PRO A 223 9.63 23.28 3.74
CA PRO A 223 8.47 22.59 3.19
C PRO A 223 7.70 23.45 2.18
N ASP A 224 7.87 24.77 2.22
CA ASP A 224 7.31 25.71 1.26
C ASP A 224 8.37 26.23 0.28
N PRO A 225 7.99 26.53 -0.98
CA PRO A 225 6.65 26.45 -1.55
C PRO A 225 6.21 25.01 -1.84
N TYR A 226 4.91 24.77 -1.99
CA TYR A 226 4.38 23.50 -2.49
C TYR A 226 4.86 23.24 -3.94
N ILE A 227 5.38 22.04 -4.20
CA ILE A 227 5.80 21.54 -5.50
C ILE A 227 4.77 20.52 -5.98
N ASP A 228 4.04 20.82 -7.06
CA ASP A 228 3.15 19.86 -7.72
C ASP A 228 3.78 19.34 -9.03
N LEU A 229 4.28 18.10 -8.99
CA LEU A 229 4.88 17.47 -10.17
C LEU A 229 3.85 16.68 -10.99
N ALA A 230 3.95 16.74 -12.33
CA ALA A 230 3.22 15.82 -13.21
C ALA A 230 3.54 14.33 -12.93
N THR A 231 2.60 13.48 -13.33
CA THR A 231 2.53 12.05 -13.02
C THR A 231 3.85 11.28 -13.19
N LEU A 232 4.56 11.41 -14.32
CA LEU A 232 5.83 10.72 -14.55
C LEU A 232 6.97 11.33 -13.73
N TYR A 233 7.06 12.66 -13.70
CA TYR A 233 8.11 13.37 -12.97
C TYR A 233 8.02 13.11 -11.45
N ARG A 234 6.80 13.15 -10.90
CA ARG A 234 6.53 12.77 -9.51
C ARG A 234 7.04 11.37 -9.19
N ASN A 235 6.82 10.41 -10.09
CA ASN A 235 7.29 9.04 -9.88
C ASN A 235 8.81 8.95 -9.93
N LEU A 236 9.47 9.65 -10.87
CA LEU A 236 10.92 9.71 -10.92
C LEU A 236 11.50 10.20 -9.58
N VAL A 237 11.04 11.35 -9.07
CA VAL A 237 11.55 11.91 -7.80
C VAL A 237 11.26 10.96 -6.63
N LYS A 238 10.02 10.47 -6.51
CA LYS A 238 9.63 9.56 -5.41
C LYS A 238 10.40 8.24 -5.42
N GLU A 239 10.64 7.66 -6.59
CA GLU A 239 11.34 6.38 -6.72
C GLU A 239 12.85 6.50 -6.55
N ARG A 240 13.39 7.73 -6.61
CA ARG A 240 14.81 8.04 -6.39
C ARG A 240 15.14 8.40 -4.96
N LEU A 241 14.15 8.46 -4.07
CA LEU A 241 14.40 8.78 -2.66
C LEU A 241 15.41 7.80 -2.07
N PRO A 242 16.40 8.31 -1.31
CA PRO A 242 17.40 7.46 -0.69
C PRO A 242 16.71 6.46 0.25
N SER A 243 17.09 5.20 0.14
CA SER A 243 16.63 4.16 1.05
C SER A 243 17.66 4.02 2.17
N PRO A 244 17.24 3.92 3.45
CA PRO A 244 18.15 3.57 4.53
C PRO A 244 18.90 2.27 4.22
N PRO A 245 20.11 2.08 4.78
CA PRO A 245 20.84 0.82 4.63
C PRO A 245 19.96 -0.38 4.98
N ARG A 246 20.06 -1.45 4.20
CA ARG A 246 19.34 -2.73 4.43
C ARG A 246 17.81 -2.65 4.31
N ILE A 247 17.25 -1.56 3.79
CA ILE A 247 15.84 -1.48 3.39
C ILE A 247 15.72 -1.59 1.87
N LEU A 248 14.85 -2.49 1.40
CA LEU A 248 14.48 -2.57 -0.02
C LEU A 248 13.09 -1.99 -0.25
N ASN A 249 13.03 -0.88 -0.98
CA ASN A 249 11.76 -0.33 -1.46
C ASN A 249 11.32 -1.05 -2.74
N VAL A 250 10.10 -1.59 -2.75
CA VAL A 250 9.44 -2.22 -3.91
C VAL A 250 8.22 -1.39 -4.27
N MET A 251 8.09 -1.00 -5.54
CA MET A 251 6.92 -0.26 -6.01
C MET A 251 5.84 -1.23 -6.48
N VAL A 252 4.60 -1.09 -5.98
CA VAL A 252 3.44 -1.85 -6.43
C VAL A 252 2.52 -0.93 -7.22
N LYS A 253 2.25 -1.27 -8.48
CA LYS A 253 1.49 -0.42 -9.41
C LYS A 253 0.49 -1.26 -10.21
N GLY A 254 -0.58 -0.62 -10.68
CA GLY A 254 -1.47 -1.24 -11.67
C GLY A 254 -0.71 -1.54 -12.98
N GLY A 255 -1.14 -2.57 -13.71
CA GLY A 255 -0.46 -3.01 -14.94
C GLY A 255 -0.32 -1.96 -16.04
N ASP A 256 -1.17 -0.93 -16.07
CA ASP A 256 -1.06 0.17 -17.02
C ASP A 256 0.22 0.99 -16.86
N TRP A 257 0.81 0.99 -15.66
CA TRP A 257 2.07 1.67 -15.40
C TRP A 257 3.27 1.01 -16.06
N ALA A 258 3.16 -0.24 -16.55
CA ALA A 258 4.28 -0.91 -17.20
C ALA A 258 4.82 -0.10 -18.38
N TYR A 259 3.92 0.51 -19.18
CA TYR A 259 4.29 1.38 -20.30
C TYR A 259 4.89 2.71 -19.83
N GLY A 260 4.24 3.38 -18.86
CA GLY A 260 4.75 4.65 -18.33
C GLY A 260 6.10 4.51 -17.63
N CYS A 261 6.37 3.36 -17.00
CA CYS A 261 7.65 3.10 -16.35
C CYS A 261 8.82 2.93 -17.33
N GLN A 262 8.59 2.62 -18.62
CA GLN A 262 9.67 2.61 -19.62
C GLN A 262 10.31 3.99 -19.73
N LEU A 263 9.47 5.03 -19.81
CA LEU A 263 9.91 6.43 -19.83
C LEU A 263 10.55 6.85 -18.50
N VAL A 264 9.99 6.42 -17.37
CA VAL A 264 10.62 6.68 -16.07
C VAL A 264 12.01 6.04 -16.00
N ASP A 265 12.19 4.83 -16.53
CA ASP A 265 13.47 4.12 -16.55
C ASP A 265 14.52 4.80 -17.44
N GLU A 266 14.11 5.33 -18.59
CA GLU A 266 14.97 6.20 -19.42
C GLU A 266 15.45 7.43 -18.63
N ALA A 267 14.54 8.10 -17.92
CA ALA A 267 14.90 9.24 -17.08
C ALA A 267 15.82 8.84 -15.91
N PHE A 268 15.62 7.64 -15.32
CA PHE A 268 16.52 7.10 -14.30
C PHE A 268 17.93 6.87 -14.85
N ALA A 269 18.05 6.29 -16.04
CA ALA A 269 19.33 5.99 -16.67
C ALA A 269 20.13 7.26 -17.01
N ALA A 270 19.45 8.38 -17.26
CA ALA A 270 20.08 9.67 -17.53
C ALA A 270 20.57 10.41 -16.25
N LEU A 271 20.23 9.91 -15.06
CA LEU A 271 20.58 10.54 -13.79
C LEU A 271 21.61 9.71 -13.00
N PRO A 272 22.62 10.34 -12.37
CA PRO A 272 23.58 9.61 -11.53
C PRO A 272 22.90 9.07 -10.26
N GLY A 273 23.37 7.95 -9.72
CA GLY A 273 22.86 7.41 -8.44
C GLY A 273 22.35 5.96 -8.56
N PRO A 274 21.51 5.50 -7.61
CA PRO A 274 21.06 4.12 -7.59
C PRO A 274 20.15 3.80 -8.79
N PRO A 275 20.14 2.54 -9.24
CA PRO A 275 19.21 2.09 -10.26
C PRO A 275 17.77 2.19 -9.75
N ALA A 276 16.81 2.19 -10.69
CA ALA A 276 15.39 2.16 -10.35
C ALA A 276 15.04 1.02 -9.36
N PRO A 277 14.14 1.26 -8.39
CA PRO A 277 13.69 0.24 -7.48
C PRO A 277 12.94 -0.87 -8.23
N PRO A 278 12.92 -2.10 -7.72
CA PRO A 278 12.08 -3.14 -8.30
C PRO A 278 10.61 -2.72 -8.27
N ARG A 279 9.88 -3.03 -9.36
CA ARG A 279 8.45 -2.75 -9.50
C ARG A 279 7.69 -4.04 -9.75
N ILE A 280 6.54 -4.21 -9.09
CA ILE A 280 5.58 -5.27 -9.35
C ILE A 280 4.33 -4.62 -9.94
N PHE A 281 3.97 -5.06 -11.14
CA PHE A 281 2.77 -4.63 -11.85
C PHE A 281 1.64 -5.65 -11.62
N THR A 282 0.55 -5.21 -11.01
CA THR A 282 -0.60 -6.04 -10.66
C THR A 282 -1.54 -6.21 -11.86
N PRO A 283 -2.44 -7.21 -11.83
CA PRO A 283 -3.48 -7.34 -12.84
C PRO A 283 -4.24 -6.05 -13.14
N MET A 284 -4.53 -5.81 -14.41
CA MET A 284 -5.48 -4.76 -14.83
C MET A 284 -6.89 -5.33 -14.87
N VAL A 285 -7.86 -4.51 -14.44
CA VAL A 285 -9.29 -4.79 -14.61
C VAL A 285 -9.77 -4.09 -15.87
N LEU A 286 -10.30 -4.86 -16.82
CA LEU A 286 -10.73 -4.42 -18.13
C LEU A 286 -12.26 -4.51 -18.29
N THR A 287 -12.82 -3.68 -19.15
CA THR A 287 -14.15 -3.87 -19.71
C THR A 287 -14.14 -5.01 -20.73
N ASP A 288 -15.33 -5.37 -21.22
CA ASP A 288 -15.51 -6.28 -22.36
C ASP A 288 -14.85 -5.78 -23.65
N THR A 289 -14.72 -4.45 -23.82
CA THR A 289 -14.01 -3.82 -24.94
C THR A 289 -12.50 -3.73 -24.75
N GLY A 290 -11.96 -4.21 -23.62
CA GLY A 290 -10.54 -4.14 -23.30
C GLY A 290 -10.08 -2.79 -22.73
N ALA A 291 -10.98 -1.84 -22.49
CA ALA A 291 -10.66 -0.58 -21.84
C ALA A 291 -10.37 -0.80 -20.34
N LYS A 292 -9.43 -0.04 -19.76
CA LYS A 292 -9.18 -0.08 -18.32
C LYS A 292 -10.40 0.45 -17.57
N LEU A 293 -10.82 -0.26 -16.51
CA LEU A 293 -11.84 0.24 -15.59
C LEU A 293 -11.36 1.56 -14.95
N SER A 294 -12.05 2.66 -15.24
CA SER A 294 -11.72 4.01 -14.76
C SER A 294 -12.97 4.74 -14.29
N LYS A 295 -12.88 5.41 -13.12
CA LYS A 295 -13.96 6.23 -12.56
C LYS A 295 -14.17 7.54 -13.32
N SER A 296 -13.12 8.15 -13.87
CA SER A 296 -13.20 9.47 -14.50
C SER A 296 -14.18 9.48 -15.67
N LEU A 297 -14.09 8.47 -16.55
CA LEU A 297 -14.95 8.33 -17.73
C LEU A 297 -16.43 8.12 -17.40
N ILE A 298 -16.72 7.54 -16.23
CA ILE A 298 -18.09 7.22 -15.80
C ILE A 298 -18.69 8.40 -15.05
N ARG A 299 -17.91 9.09 -14.18
CA ARG A 299 -18.36 10.31 -13.48
C ARG A 299 -18.60 11.48 -14.42
N GLU A 300 -17.83 11.59 -15.50
CA GLU A 300 -18.01 12.61 -16.55
C GLU A 300 -19.24 12.31 -17.44
N GLY A 301 -20.00 11.24 -17.17
CA GLY A 301 -21.20 10.85 -17.92
C GLY A 301 -20.92 10.43 -19.36
N THR A 302 -19.64 10.31 -19.74
CA THR A 302 -19.20 10.11 -21.11
C THR A 302 -19.28 8.64 -21.54
N VAL A 303 -19.30 7.70 -20.58
CA VAL A 303 -19.37 6.26 -20.82
C VAL A 303 -20.32 5.60 -19.80
N PRO A 304 -21.30 4.77 -20.25
CA PRO A 304 -22.11 3.98 -19.31
C PRO A 304 -21.24 2.98 -18.54
N PRO A 305 -21.70 2.49 -17.37
CA PRO A 305 -21.03 1.40 -16.68
C PRO A 305 -20.78 0.22 -17.63
N PRO A 306 -19.59 -0.43 -17.61
CA PRO A 306 -19.30 -1.54 -18.50
C PRO A 306 -20.38 -2.63 -18.37
N PRO A 307 -20.85 -3.24 -19.48
CA PRO A 307 -21.85 -4.30 -19.42
C PRO A 307 -21.44 -5.42 -18.46
N GLY A 308 -22.27 -5.65 -17.43
CA GLY A 308 -22.01 -6.65 -16.38
C GLY A 308 -21.10 -6.22 -15.24
N ALA A 309 -20.64 -4.95 -15.19
CA ALA A 309 -19.96 -4.42 -14.01
C ALA A 309 -20.97 -4.17 -12.88
N ARG A 310 -20.68 -4.69 -11.68
CA ARG A 310 -21.49 -4.42 -10.48
C ARG A 310 -21.14 -3.05 -9.88
N PRO A 311 -22.07 -2.39 -9.16
CA PRO A 311 -21.82 -1.09 -8.52
C PRO A 311 -20.54 -1.07 -7.68
N TRP A 312 -20.31 -2.12 -6.88
CA TRP A 312 -19.14 -2.23 -6.01
C TRP A 312 -17.79 -2.24 -6.76
N MET A 313 -17.78 -2.62 -8.04
CA MET A 313 -16.56 -2.60 -8.86
C MET A 313 -16.11 -1.18 -9.17
N LEU A 314 -17.06 -0.25 -9.23
CA LEU A 314 -16.81 1.16 -9.46
C LEU A 314 -16.68 1.91 -8.15
N ASP A 315 -17.41 1.52 -7.11
CA ASP A 315 -17.38 2.13 -5.80
C ASP A 315 -17.37 1.06 -4.71
N ALA A 316 -16.22 0.84 -4.06
CA ALA A 316 -16.10 -0.19 -3.03
C ALA A 316 -17.11 -0.03 -1.86
N THR A 317 -17.66 1.16 -1.62
CA THR A 317 -18.67 1.36 -0.56
C THR A 317 -20.05 0.82 -0.94
N ALA A 318 -20.25 0.42 -2.20
CA ALA A 318 -21.48 -0.21 -2.68
C ALA A 318 -21.43 -1.76 -2.60
N TRP A 319 -20.48 -2.32 -1.86
CA TRP A 319 -20.46 -3.75 -1.53
C TRP A 319 -21.61 -4.09 -0.57
N ASP A 320 -22.33 -5.19 -0.83
CA ASP A 320 -23.52 -5.55 -0.08
C ASP A 320 -23.21 -6.06 1.35
N GLY A 321 -21.97 -6.46 1.62
CA GLY A 321 -21.50 -6.93 2.93
C GLY A 321 -20.73 -5.88 3.73
N SER A 322 -20.14 -6.29 4.85
CA SER A 322 -19.22 -5.45 5.62
C SER A 322 -17.91 -5.20 4.87
N ILE A 323 -17.12 -4.24 5.36
CA ILE A 323 -15.76 -4.00 4.83
C ILE A 323 -14.87 -5.24 5.01
N ASP A 324 -15.07 -6.01 6.08
CA ASP A 324 -14.31 -7.23 6.33
C ASP A 324 -14.70 -8.32 5.33
N ASP A 325 -16.00 -8.47 5.01
CA ASP A 325 -16.45 -9.39 3.96
C ASP A 325 -15.86 -9.03 2.59
N TYR A 326 -15.77 -7.73 2.30
CA TYR A 326 -15.14 -7.24 1.06
C TYR A 326 -13.64 -7.57 1.04
N VAL A 327 -12.94 -7.34 2.14
CA VAL A 327 -11.50 -7.62 2.28
C VAL A 327 -11.23 -9.12 2.16
N ASP A 328 -12.04 -9.96 2.79
CA ASP A 328 -11.88 -11.41 2.71
C ASP A 328 -12.10 -11.91 1.27
N ALA A 329 -13.10 -11.37 0.57
CA ALA A 329 -13.31 -11.67 -0.84
C ALA A 329 -12.14 -11.19 -1.72
N MET A 330 -11.57 -10.02 -1.42
CA MET A 330 -10.38 -9.50 -2.12
C MET A 330 -9.13 -10.32 -1.81
N VAL A 331 -8.93 -10.75 -0.57
CA VAL A 331 -7.82 -11.60 -0.14
C VAL A 331 -7.91 -12.97 -0.83
N TRP A 332 -9.09 -13.55 -0.93
CA TRP A 332 -9.30 -14.76 -1.71
C TRP A 332 -8.99 -14.54 -3.19
N LEU A 333 -9.59 -13.51 -3.80
CA LEU A 333 -9.42 -13.24 -5.23
C LEU A 333 -7.94 -12.98 -5.59
N VAL A 334 -7.24 -12.17 -4.80
CA VAL A 334 -5.86 -11.81 -5.11
C VAL A 334 -4.89 -12.89 -4.62
N GLY A 335 -5.12 -13.48 -3.44
CA GLY A 335 -4.24 -14.48 -2.83
C GLY A 335 -4.41 -15.87 -3.43
N ASP A 336 -5.60 -16.42 -3.31
CA ASP A 336 -5.86 -17.83 -3.64
C ASP A 336 -6.14 -18.05 -5.13
N VAL A 337 -6.53 -17.00 -5.86
CA VAL A 337 -6.81 -17.09 -7.29
C VAL A 337 -5.67 -16.49 -8.12
N MET A 338 -5.33 -15.21 -7.91
CA MET A 338 -4.32 -14.53 -8.73
C MET A 338 -2.88 -14.89 -8.36
N LEU A 339 -2.53 -14.94 -7.07
CA LEU A 339 -1.17 -15.24 -6.61
C LEU A 339 -0.85 -16.74 -6.56
N ALA A 340 -1.84 -17.62 -6.74
CA ALA A 340 -1.65 -19.07 -6.76
C ALA A 340 -0.74 -19.56 -7.89
N ASP A 341 -0.72 -18.85 -9.02
CA ASP A 341 0.21 -19.10 -10.14
C ASP A 341 0.66 -17.75 -10.72
N PRO A 342 1.96 -17.52 -10.98
CA PRO A 342 2.43 -16.29 -11.63
C PRO A 342 1.69 -15.95 -12.94
N LYS A 343 1.21 -16.94 -13.69
CA LYS A 343 0.43 -16.74 -14.92
C LYS A 343 -0.93 -16.12 -14.65
N HIS A 344 -1.49 -16.33 -13.46
CA HIS A 344 -2.75 -15.71 -13.04
C HIS A 344 -2.51 -14.28 -12.52
N PHE A 345 -1.34 -14.00 -11.95
CA PHE A 345 -1.01 -12.66 -11.46
C PHE A 345 -0.54 -11.71 -12.58
N TYR A 346 0.29 -12.17 -13.51
CA TYR A 346 0.81 -11.33 -14.59
C TYR A 346 -0.09 -11.39 -15.83
N ARG A 347 -1.36 -10.99 -15.68
CA ARG A 347 -2.35 -10.89 -16.76
C ARG A 347 -3.45 -9.88 -16.42
N SER A 348 -4.34 -9.61 -17.37
CA SER A 348 -5.53 -8.80 -17.14
C SER A 348 -6.79 -9.66 -16.93
N TYR A 349 -7.78 -9.10 -16.24
CA TYR A 349 -9.08 -9.72 -15.99
C TYR A 349 -10.19 -8.78 -16.46
N THR A 350 -11.23 -9.31 -17.10
CA THR A 350 -12.41 -8.50 -17.40
C THR A 350 -13.29 -8.35 -16.14
N THR A 351 -14.12 -7.32 -16.09
CA THR A 351 -15.14 -7.15 -15.04
C THR A 351 -16.05 -8.38 -14.94
N GLN A 352 -16.45 -8.95 -16.08
CA GLN A 352 -17.27 -10.17 -16.14
C GLN A 352 -16.55 -11.39 -15.56
N GLU A 353 -15.26 -11.55 -15.83
CA GLU A 353 -14.49 -12.66 -15.27
C GLU A 353 -14.32 -12.52 -13.76
N ILE A 354 -14.09 -11.30 -13.25
CA ILE A 354 -14.08 -11.06 -11.81
C ILE A 354 -15.46 -11.35 -11.21
N ASP A 355 -16.54 -10.90 -11.86
CA ASP A 355 -17.89 -11.18 -11.36
C ASP A 355 -18.18 -12.68 -11.24
N ARG A 356 -17.80 -13.44 -12.27
CA ARG A 356 -17.93 -14.89 -12.32
C ARG A 356 -17.16 -15.55 -11.17
N LEU A 357 -15.95 -15.08 -10.88
CA LEU A 357 -15.11 -15.60 -9.79
C LEU A 357 -15.71 -15.28 -8.42
N MET A 358 -16.06 -14.01 -8.19
CA MET A 358 -16.59 -13.54 -6.91
C MET A 358 -17.94 -14.18 -6.59
N THR A 359 -18.85 -14.30 -7.57
CA THR A 359 -20.16 -14.94 -7.39
C THR A 359 -20.02 -16.43 -7.03
N ARG A 360 -19.03 -17.12 -7.61
CA ARG A 360 -18.75 -18.53 -7.25
C ARG A 360 -18.20 -18.66 -5.83
N HIS A 361 -17.38 -17.72 -5.37
CA HIS A 361 -16.84 -17.72 -4.01
C HIS A 361 -17.93 -17.49 -2.95
N THR A 362 -18.78 -16.49 -3.14
CA THR A 362 -19.84 -16.12 -2.18
C THR A 362 -20.92 -17.19 -2.00
N ALA A 363 -20.96 -18.20 -2.87
CA ALA A 363 -21.86 -19.35 -2.72
C ALA A 363 -21.34 -20.42 -1.73
N ALA A 364 -20.07 -20.33 -1.28
CA ALA A 364 -19.50 -21.23 -0.28
C ALA A 364 -19.69 -20.66 1.14
N PRO A 365 -19.91 -21.49 2.18
CA PRO A 365 -20.00 -21.01 3.55
C PRO A 365 -18.69 -20.35 3.98
N ALA A 366 -18.78 -19.11 4.47
CA ALA A 366 -17.63 -18.34 4.92
C ALA A 366 -16.99 -19.03 6.15
N GLN A 367 -15.67 -19.27 6.08
CA GLN A 367 -14.92 -19.62 7.28
C GLN A 367 -14.67 -18.35 8.10
N PRO A 368 -14.74 -18.42 9.44
CA PRO A 368 -14.45 -17.27 10.28
C PRO A 368 -13.00 -16.83 10.07
N ARG A 369 -12.82 -15.54 9.83
CA ARG A 369 -11.52 -14.93 9.63
C ARG A 369 -10.61 -15.15 10.82
N ALA A 370 -9.47 -15.79 10.57
CA ALA A 370 -8.52 -16.18 11.60
C ALA A 370 -7.15 -15.56 11.35
N ARG A 371 -6.60 -14.87 12.35
CA ARG A 371 -5.22 -14.37 12.31
C ARG A 371 -4.25 -15.54 12.40
N HIS A 372 -3.26 -15.59 11.53
CA HIS A 372 -2.27 -16.68 11.55
C HIS A 372 -1.11 -16.36 12.50
N MET A 373 -0.83 -17.27 13.43
CA MET A 373 0.29 -17.13 14.36
C MET A 373 1.05 -18.44 14.50
N ASN A 374 2.39 -18.37 14.54
CA ASN A 374 3.20 -19.55 14.80
C ASN A 374 3.36 -19.78 16.31
N LEU A 375 3.36 -21.05 16.70
CA LEU A 375 3.69 -21.51 18.05
C LEU A 375 4.82 -22.53 18.01
N TYR A 376 5.65 -22.53 19.05
CA TYR A 376 6.53 -23.67 19.33
C TYR A 376 5.68 -24.89 19.68
N ARG A 377 6.12 -26.09 19.25
CA ARG A 377 5.40 -27.36 19.41
C ARG A 377 4.81 -27.53 20.82
N ARG A 378 5.61 -27.33 21.87
CA ARG A 378 5.17 -27.46 23.27
C ARG A 378 3.95 -26.60 23.64
N TYR A 379 3.82 -25.41 23.06
CA TYR A 379 2.69 -24.52 23.31
C TYR A 379 1.52 -24.82 22.36
N PHE A 380 1.82 -25.19 21.12
CA PHE A 380 0.81 -25.64 20.17
C PHE A 380 0.01 -26.81 20.71
N ASP A 381 0.69 -27.83 21.27
CA ASP A 381 0.03 -29.03 21.80
C ASP A 381 -0.87 -28.69 23.02
N LEU A 382 -0.51 -27.68 23.81
CA LEU A 382 -1.31 -27.19 24.93
C LEU A 382 -2.58 -26.46 24.47
N VAL A 383 -2.46 -25.64 23.41
CA VAL A 383 -3.62 -24.97 22.81
C VAL A 383 -4.52 -25.98 22.11
N ALA A 384 -3.94 -26.90 21.34
CA ALA A 384 -4.67 -27.94 20.65
C ALA A 384 -5.41 -28.86 21.62
N SER A 385 -4.83 -29.20 22.79
CA SER A 385 -5.52 -29.97 23.83
C SER A 385 -6.54 -29.16 24.64
N GLY A 386 -6.64 -27.84 24.45
CA GLY A 386 -7.51 -26.94 25.21
C GLY A 386 -7.06 -26.68 26.65
N ARG A 387 -5.87 -27.15 27.04
CA ARG A 387 -5.32 -26.97 28.40
C ARG A 387 -4.77 -25.57 28.62
N LYS A 388 -4.23 -24.93 27.58
CA LYS A 388 -3.77 -23.53 27.63
C LYS A 388 -4.90 -22.60 27.20
N LYS A 389 -5.30 -21.73 28.13
CA LYS A 389 -6.41 -20.78 27.95
C LYS A 389 -5.96 -19.37 27.62
N ILE A 390 -4.72 -19.00 27.95
CA ILE A 390 -4.20 -17.65 27.72
C ILE A 390 -2.94 -17.74 26.86
N GLU A 391 -2.97 -17.15 25.68
CA GLU A 391 -1.78 -16.91 24.85
C GLU A 391 -1.15 -15.56 25.21
N VAL A 392 0.18 -15.56 25.39
CA VAL A 392 0.94 -14.36 25.75
C VAL A 392 1.67 -13.81 24.54
N ARG A 393 1.46 -12.52 24.26
CA ARG A 393 2.16 -11.78 23.21
C ARG A 393 2.57 -10.41 23.75
N VAL A 394 3.41 -9.71 23.00
CA VAL A 394 3.62 -8.27 23.20
C VAL A 394 2.72 -7.48 22.24
N GLN A 395 2.45 -6.22 22.54
CA GLN A 395 1.60 -5.32 21.74
C GLN A 395 2.30 -4.84 20.47
N TYR A 396 2.73 -5.80 19.64
CA TYR A 396 3.07 -5.53 18.24
C TYR A 396 1.92 -4.78 17.57
N ALA A 397 2.24 -3.90 16.63
CA ALA A 397 1.26 -3.07 15.94
C ALA A 397 0.09 -3.91 15.39
N ASN A 398 0.40 -5.03 14.73
CA ASN A 398 -0.58 -5.98 14.22
C ASN A 398 -1.42 -6.72 15.27
N LEU A 399 -1.17 -6.61 16.57
CA LEU A 399 -1.98 -7.21 17.64
C LEU A 399 -2.71 -6.17 18.50
N ARG A 400 -2.46 -4.87 18.28
CA ARG A 400 -3.06 -3.79 19.09
C ARG A 400 -4.59 -3.80 19.02
N ASN A 401 -5.14 -4.12 17.85
CA ASN A 401 -6.56 -4.13 17.55
C ASN A 401 -7.22 -5.51 17.75
N LEU A 402 -6.52 -6.47 18.39
CA LEU A 402 -7.11 -7.76 18.69
C LEU A 402 -8.24 -7.59 19.73
N THR A 403 -9.41 -8.15 19.44
CA THR A 403 -10.59 -8.07 20.31
C THR A 403 -11.28 -9.43 20.47
N ALA A 404 -12.12 -9.55 21.49
CA ALA A 404 -12.99 -10.71 21.68
C ALA A 404 -13.87 -10.96 20.43
N GLY A 405 -14.15 -12.22 20.14
CA GLY A 405 -14.92 -12.68 18.97
C GLY A 405 -14.07 -12.99 17.73
N GLN A 406 -12.87 -12.44 17.63
CA GLN A 406 -11.95 -12.74 16.52
C GLN A 406 -11.38 -14.16 16.64
N HIS A 407 -10.89 -14.72 15.53
CA HIS A 407 -10.28 -16.04 15.52
C HIS A 407 -8.76 -15.96 15.33
N ILE A 408 -8.04 -16.93 15.86
CA ILE A 408 -6.60 -17.12 15.64
C ILE A 408 -6.40 -18.54 15.15
N LYS A 409 -5.68 -18.68 14.04
CA LYS A 409 -5.20 -19.97 13.54
C LYS A 409 -3.75 -20.11 13.97
N PHE A 410 -3.51 -20.92 15.00
CA PHE A 410 -2.15 -21.28 15.38
C PHE A 410 -1.61 -22.34 14.44
N ALA A 411 -0.33 -22.21 14.06
CA ALA A 411 0.36 -23.17 13.22
C ALA A 411 1.66 -23.67 13.88
N CYS A 412 1.95 -24.96 13.70
CA CYS A 412 3.25 -25.55 14.03
C CYS A 412 3.63 -26.59 12.95
N GLY A 413 4.48 -26.19 12.00
CA GLY A 413 4.81 -27.04 10.85
C GLY A 413 3.60 -27.24 9.94
N LYS A 414 3.08 -28.47 9.88
CA LYS A 414 1.90 -28.82 9.09
C LYS A 414 0.60 -28.82 9.90
N ASP A 415 0.70 -28.70 11.21
CA ASP A 415 -0.45 -28.77 12.11
C ASP A 415 -1.02 -27.38 12.35
N GLU A 416 -2.35 -27.29 12.37
CA GLU A 416 -3.08 -26.04 12.57
C GLU A 416 -4.18 -26.23 13.62
N CYS A 417 -4.41 -25.20 14.43
CA CYS A 417 -5.46 -25.17 15.44
C CYS A 417 -6.18 -23.84 15.40
N LEU A 418 -7.50 -23.87 15.16
CA LEU A 418 -8.35 -22.69 15.19
C LEU A 418 -8.87 -22.45 16.61
N VAL A 419 -8.69 -21.22 17.09
CA VAL A 419 -9.23 -20.75 18.37
C VAL A 419 -10.03 -19.48 18.16
N ARG A 420 -10.97 -19.24 19.07
CA ARG A 420 -11.72 -17.99 19.20
C ARG A 420 -11.16 -17.21 20.39
N VAL A 421 -10.93 -15.91 20.20
CA VAL A 421 -10.53 -14.99 21.26
C VAL A 421 -11.77 -14.67 22.09
N THR A 422 -11.72 -14.95 23.39
CA THR A 422 -12.82 -14.66 24.32
C THR A 422 -12.61 -13.35 25.06
N ARG A 423 -11.34 -12.97 25.31
CA ARG A 423 -10.95 -11.71 25.96
C ARG A 423 -9.52 -11.32 25.59
N VAL A 424 -9.24 -10.01 25.58
CA VAL A 424 -7.89 -9.47 25.46
C VAL A 424 -7.64 -8.49 26.62
N ALA A 425 -6.63 -8.76 27.44
CA ALA A 425 -6.16 -7.88 28.49
C ALA A 425 -4.74 -7.35 28.20
N ARG A 426 -4.46 -6.16 28.72
CA ARG A 426 -3.21 -5.41 28.46
C ARG A 426 -2.52 -5.14 29.78
N TYR A 427 -1.22 -5.37 29.82
CA TYR A 427 -0.38 -5.21 31.00
C TYR A 427 0.91 -4.46 30.67
N SER A 428 1.52 -3.86 31.69
CA SER A 428 2.79 -3.14 31.54
C SER A 428 4.01 -4.07 31.58
N SER A 429 3.90 -5.24 32.21
CA SER A 429 4.98 -6.24 32.33
C SER A 429 4.47 -7.68 32.31
N PHE A 430 5.38 -8.63 32.09
CA PHE A 430 5.05 -10.06 32.16
C PHE A 430 4.78 -10.53 33.59
N GLU A 431 5.40 -9.92 34.60
CA GLU A 431 5.11 -10.19 36.01
C GLU A 431 3.68 -9.83 36.35
N GLU A 432 3.26 -8.60 36.03
CA GLU A 432 1.90 -8.11 36.31
C GLU A 432 0.86 -9.02 35.65
N MET A 433 1.12 -9.43 34.40
CA MET A 433 0.27 -10.35 33.68
C MET A 433 0.19 -11.72 34.35
N LEU A 434 1.33 -12.35 34.70
CA LEU A 434 1.34 -13.68 35.33
C LEU A 434 0.68 -13.67 36.72
N ASP A 435 0.87 -12.60 37.48
CA ASP A 435 0.29 -12.45 38.82
C ASP A 435 -1.22 -12.24 38.77
N THR A 436 -1.73 -11.60 37.70
CA THR A 436 -3.16 -11.33 37.52
C THR A 436 -3.90 -12.49 36.86
N GLU A 437 -3.34 -13.05 35.80
CA GLU A 437 -3.99 -14.05 34.95
C GLU A 437 -3.82 -15.49 35.50
N GLY A 438 -2.86 -15.70 36.40
CA GLY A 438 -2.52 -17.01 36.94
C GLY A 438 -1.60 -17.80 36.00
N PRO A 439 -0.40 -18.22 36.44
CA PRO A 439 0.55 -18.95 35.59
C PRO A 439 -0.02 -20.25 35.03
N GLU A 440 -0.93 -20.91 35.75
CA GLU A 440 -1.61 -22.14 35.32
C GLU A 440 -2.49 -21.95 34.08
N ASN A 441 -3.06 -20.76 33.86
CA ASN A 441 -3.88 -20.45 32.68
C ASN A 441 -3.01 -20.14 31.45
N VAL A 442 -1.77 -19.68 31.68
CA VAL A 442 -0.78 -19.37 30.64
C VAL A 442 -0.02 -20.64 30.22
N ASN A 443 0.51 -21.41 31.15
CA ASN A 443 1.14 -22.69 30.86
C ASN A 443 0.99 -23.63 32.06
N PRO A 444 0.04 -24.58 32.03
CA PRO A 444 -0.23 -25.46 33.17
C PRO A 444 0.94 -26.39 33.51
N ASP A 445 1.89 -26.59 32.59
CA ASP A 445 2.99 -27.53 32.74
C ASP A 445 4.30 -26.86 33.24
N SER A 446 4.28 -25.58 33.68
CA SER A 446 5.49 -24.88 34.12
C SER A 446 5.21 -23.89 35.27
N PRO A 447 6.09 -23.79 36.29
CA PRO A 447 5.92 -22.81 37.37
C PRO A 447 6.18 -21.37 36.92
N ARG A 448 5.59 -20.40 37.61
CA ARG A 448 5.65 -18.95 37.34
C ARG A 448 7.04 -18.46 36.92
N GLU A 449 8.08 -18.68 37.74
CA GLU A 449 9.44 -18.17 37.48
C GLU A 449 10.04 -18.72 36.19
N GLN A 450 9.78 -19.99 35.90
CA GLN A 450 10.25 -20.63 34.68
C GLN A 450 9.48 -20.11 33.46
N GLN A 451 8.19 -19.83 33.59
CA GLN A 451 7.41 -19.17 32.55
C GLN A 451 7.94 -17.78 32.25
N LEU A 452 8.14 -16.94 33.28
CA LEU A 452 8.67 -15.60 33.13
C LEU A 452 10.02 -15.61 32.40
N THR A 453 10.92 -16.50 32.81
CA THR A 453 12.22 -16.70 32.16
C THR A 453 12.07 -17.11 30.69
N ASN A 454 11.19 -18.08 30.40
CA ASN A 454 10.94 -18.55 29.03
C ASN A 454 10.34 -17.45 28.14
N ILE A 455 9.39 -16.68 28.66
CA ILE A 455 8.74 -15.58 27.94
C ILE A 455 9.75 -14.49 27.63
N ARG A 456 10.57 -14.07 28.61
CA ARG A 456 11.62 -13.06 28.41
C ARG A 456 12.73 -13.50 27.46
N ARG A 457 12.98 -14.80 27.35
CA ARG A 457 13.88 -15.34 26.33
C ARG A 457 13.33 -15.16 24.91
N ILE A 458 12.01 -15.11 24.75
CA ILE A 458 11.34 -14.85 23.46
C ILE A 458 11.16 -13.34 23.24
N TYR A 459 10.78 -12.62 24.29
CA TYR A 459 10.50 -11.19 24.31
C TYR A 459 11.42 -10.49 25.31
N GLY A 460 12.58 -10.03 24.82
CA GLY A 460 13.49 -9.23 25.65
C GLY A 460 12.89 -7.89 26.08
N PRO A 461 13.60 -7.11 26.92
CA PRO A 461 13.08 -5.88 27.53
C PRO A 461 12.48 -4.87 26.55
N GLU A 462 13.09 -4.70 25.38
CA GLU A 462 12.59 -3.79 24.34
C GLU A 462 11.22 -4.19 23.79
N LYS A 463 10.95 -5.50 23.72
CA LYS A 463 9.66 -6.03 23.27
C LYS A 463 8.62 -5.96 24.37
N GLU A 464 9.02 -6.22 25.61
CA GLU A 464 8.17 -6.05 26.79
C GLU A 464 7.71 -4.58 26.93
N ALA A 465 8.59 -3.62 26.62
CA ALA A 465 8.29 -2.19 26.63
C ALA A 465 7.19 -1.76 25.63
N LEU A 466 6.86 -2.60 24.63
CA LEU A 466 5.70 -2.37 23.77
C LEU A 466 4.37 -2.52 24.54
N GLY A 467 4.41 -3.19 25.69
CA GLY A 467 3.26 -3.65 26.45
C GLY A 467 2.99 -5.13 26.22
N VAL A 468 2.33 -5.78 27.19
CA VAL A 468 2.02 -7.21 27.19
C VAL A 468 0.54 -7.44 26.89
N LEU A 469 0.25 -8.49 26.14
CA LEU A 469 -1.10 -8.99 25.82
C LEU A 469 -1.31 -10.35 26.46
N ALA A 470 -2.37 -10.47 27.25
CA ALA A 470 -2.98 -11.74 27.61
C ALA A 470 -4.20 -11.97 26.73
N ILE A 471 -4.13 -12.97 25.86
CA ILE A 471 -5.18 -13.29 24.89
C ILE A 471 -5.86 -14.56 25.37
N GLU A 472 -7.05 -14.41 25.94
CA GLU A 472 -7.86 -15.54 26.35
C GLU A 472 -8.48 -16.20 25.11
N ILE A 473 -8.31 -17.51 25.01
CA ILE A 473 -8.62 -18.30 23.81
C ILE A 473 -9.41 -19.56 24.16
N GLU A 474 -10.31 -19.92 23.27
CA GLU A 474 -11.09 -21.13 23.32
C GLU A 474 -10.95 -21.89 22.00
N ARG A 475 -10.66 -23.19 22.05
CA ARG A 475 -10.53 -23.99 20.83
C ARG A 475 -11.89 -24.07 20.13
N VAL A 476 -11.89 -23.78 18.82
CA VAL A 476 -13.06 -24.03 17.98
C VAL A 476 -13.07 -25.53 17.66
N THR A 477 -14.02 -26.25 18.25
CA THR A 477 -14.30 -27.63 17.86
C THR A 477 -15.06 -27.62 16.54
N SER A 478 -14.39 -28.08 15.49
CA SER A 478 -15.00 -28.43 14.20
C SER A 478 -15.90 -29.65 14.31
#